data_AF-A0A1G6PQU4-F1
#
_entry.id   AF-A0A1G6PQU4-F1
#
_cell.length_a   1.000
_cell.length_b   1.000
_cell.length_c   1.000
_cell.angle_alpha   90.00
_cell.angle_beta   90.00
_cell.angle_gamma   90.00
#
_symmetry.space_group_name_H-M   'P 1'
#
loop_
_entity.id
_entity.type
_entity.pdbx_description
1 polymer ?
#
loop_
_entity_poly.entity_id
_entity_poly.type
_entity_poly.pdbx_seq_one_letter_code
_entity_poly.pdbx_strand_id
1 'polypeptide(L)'
;MSLTVEDATQLLKQVIDPELGVNVVDLGLIYDLQVDGGCVYVRMTLTTPGCPLHDTIAEGVRRALQEHPDIQEVDVELVWNPPWNPTRMSEEAKRQLFFFG
;
A
#
# COMPACT_ATOMS: atom_id res chain seq x y z
N MET A 1 21.69 -3.64 8.64
CA MET A 1 21.21 -4.16 7.34
C MET A 1 20.75 -2.96 6.55
N SER A 2 20.96 -2.93 5.24
CA SER A 2 20.46 -1.81 4.42
C SER A 2 18.98 -2.05 4.18
N LEU A 3 18.13 -1.05 4.45
CA LEU A 3 16.70 -1.11 4.12
C LEU A 3 16.53 -1.35 2.61
N THR A 4 15.75 -2.36 2.24
CA THR A 4 15.47 -2.67 0.83
C THR A 4 14.02 -2.42 0.45
N VAL A 5 13.76 -2.36 -0.86
CA VAL A 5 12.39 -2.29 -1.41
C VAL A 5 11.56 -3.51 -1.00
N GLU A 6 12.18 -4.68 -0.87
CA GLU A 6 11.52 -5.90 -0.40
C GLU A 6 11.06 -5.77 1.06
N ASP A 7 11.90 -5.23 1.94
CA ASP A 7 11.53 -4.98 3.34
C ASP A 7 10.33 -4.03 3.44
N ALA A 8 10.38 -2.90 2.72
CA ALA A 8 9.28 -1.96 2.65
C ALA A 8 8.00 -2.62 2.10
N THR A 9 8.12 -3.46 1.08
CA THR A 9 6.98 -4.21 0.52
C THR A 9 6.36 -5.16 1.55
N GLN A 10 7.16 -5.84 2.37
CA GLN A 10 6.64 -6.72 3.42
C GLN A 10 5.88 -5.94 4.50
N LEU A 11 6.36 -4.75 4.87
CA LEU A 11 5.66 -3.87 5.81
C LEU A 11 4.31 -3.41 5.24
N LEU A 12 4.28 -3.01 3.97
CA LEU A 12 3.05 -2.59 3.28
C LEU A 12 2.02 -3.72 3.19
N LYS A 13 2.44 -4.98 3.07
CA LYS A 13 1.53 -6.14 3.08
C LYS A 13 0.76 -6.33 4.39
N GLN A 14 1.21 -5.71 5.49
CA GLN A 14 0.48 -5.74 6.77
C GLN A 14 -0.71 -4.79 6.79
N VAL A 15 -0.76 -3.83 5.87
CA VAL A 15 -1.86 -2.88 5.76
C VAL A 15 -2.97 -3.50 4.91
N ILE A 16 -4.07 -3.81 5.57
CA ILE A 16 -5.24 -4.46 4.98
C ILE A 16 -6.32 -3.41 4.72
N ASP A 17 -6.89 -3.43 3.52
CA ASP A 17 -8.07 -2.65 3.20
C ASP A 17 -9.28 -3.25 3.94
N PRO A 18 -9.94 -2.50 4.85
CA PRO A 18 -11.03 -3.03 5.67
C PRO A 18 -12.32 -3.30 4.87
N GLU A 19 -12.46 -2.73 3.67
CA GLU A 19 -13.63 -2.95 2.82
C GLU A 19 -13.51 -4.25 2.02
N LEU A 20 -12.32 -4.53 1.49
CA LEU A 20 -12.05 -5.71 0.67
C LEU A 20 -11.41 -6.88 1.42
N GLY A 21 -10.82 -6.64 2.60
CA GLY A 21 -10.14 -7.66 3.38
C GLY A 21 -8.81 -8.15 2.77
N VAL A 22 -8.24 -7.40 1.83
CA VAL A 22 -6.99 -7.73 1.11
C VAL A 22 -5.97 -6.63 1.35
N ASN A 23 -4.68 -6.96 1.35
CA ASN A 23 -3.62 -5.97 1.58
C ASN A 23 -3.42 -5.02 0.39
N VAL A 24 -2.91 -3.82 0.68
CA VAL A 24 -2.74 -2.73 -0.31
C VAL A 24 -1.79 -3.09 -1.45
N VAL A 25 -0.84 -3.99 -1.23
CA VAL A 25 0.11 -4.45 -2.24
C VAL A 25 -0.57 -5.42 -3.21
N ASP A 26 -1.26 -6.43 -2.69
CA ASP A 26 -1.97 -7.43 -3.49
C ASP A 26 -3.20 -6.85 -4.20
N LEU A 27 -3.83 -5.82 -3.62
CA LEU A 27 -4.85 -5.03 -4.32
C LEU A 27 -4.28 -4.21 -5.48
N GLY A 28 -2.95 -4.00 -5.55
CA GLY A 28 -2.33 -3.16 -6.55
C GLY A 28 -2.63 -1.67 -6.36
N LEU A 29 -2.77 -1.24 -5.10
CA LEU A 29 -2.95 0.17 -4.73
C LEU A 29 -1.61 0.93 -4.74
N ILE A 30 -0.50 0.22 -4.56
CA ILE A 30 0.84 0.80 -4.62
C ILE A 30 1.27 0.92 -6.08
N TYR A 31 1.49 2.15 -6.55
CA TYR A 31 1.87 2.46 -7.92
C TYR A 31 3.38 2.64 -8.09
N ASP A 32 4.03 3.11 -7.03
CA ASP A 32 5.47 3.33 -7.00
C ASP A 32 5.96 3.17 -5.57
N LEU A 33 7.11 2.52 -5.42
CA LEU A 33 7.79 2.34 -4.15
C LEU A 33 9.28 2.55 -4.38
N GLN A 34 9.85 3.57 -3.73
CA GLN A 34 11.26 3.89 -3.80
C GLN A 34 11.85 3.92 -2.39
N VAL A 35 13.05 3.39 -2.26
CA VAL A 35 13.80 3.34 -1.02
C VAL A 35 15.20 3.88 -1.30
N ASP A 36 15.55 5.00 -0.65
CA ASP A 36 16.86 5.63 -0.78
C ASP A 36 17.35 6.10 0.59
N GLY A 37 18.47 5.55 1.07
CA GLY A 37 19.16 6.06 2.25
C GLY A 37 18.36 6.10 3.56
N GLY A 38 17.28 5.34 3.69
CA GLY A 38 16.36 5.38 4.84
C GLY A 38 15.11 6.26 4.63
N CYS A 39 15.01 6.93 3.48
CA CYS A 39 13.79 7.59 3.02
C CYS A 39 12.98 6.61 2.16
N VAL A 40 11.70 6.49 2.46
CA VAL A 40 10.76 5.68 1.68
C VAL A 40 9.72 6.60 1.04
N TYR A 41 9.62 6.54 -0.27
CA TYR A 41 8.57 7.20 -1.03
C TYR A 41 7.59 6.17 -1.54
N VAL A 42 6.32 6.40 -1.26
CA VAL A 42 5.21 5.55 -1.70
C VAL A 42 4.23 6.39 -2.48
N ARG A 43 4.06 6.07 -3.77
CA ARG A 43 2.96 6.60 -4.56
C ARG A 43 1.85 5.56 -4.58
N MET A 44 0.69 5.90 -4.05
CA MET A 44 -0.45 4.98 -3.98
C MET A 44 -1.76 5.63 -4.38
N THR A 45 -2.75 4.80 -4.66
CA THR A 45 -4.12 5.20 -4.91
C THR A 45 -5.07 4.47 -3.96
N LEU A 46 -6.35 4.80 -4.03
CA LEU A 46 -7.40 4.16 -3.24
C LEU A 46 -8.50 3.63 -4.18
N THR A 47 -9.29 2.68 -3.69
CA THR A 47 -10.42 2.08 -4.42
C THR A 47 -11.50 3.11 -4.74
N THR A 48 -11.75 4.05 -3.82
CA THR A 48 -12.71 5.15 -4.02
C THR A 48 -12.21 6.49 -3.43
N PRO A 49 -12.53 7.63 -4.07
CA PRO A 49 -12.20 8.94 -3.54
C PRO A 49 -13.19 9.39 -2.45
N GLY A 50 -12.67 10.02 -1.39
CA GLY A 50 -13.46 10.94 -0.55
C GLY A 50 -14.07 10.38 0.74
N CYS A 51 -13.70 9.18 1.20
CA CYS A 51 -14.15 8.67 2.50
C CYS A 51 -13.06 8.85 3.58
N PRO A 52 -13.38 9.39 4.78
CA PRO A 52 -12.40 9.62 5.85
C PRO A 52 -11.73 8.33 6.36
N LEU A 53 -12.35 7.17 6.11
CA LEU A 53 -11.76 5.87 6.39
C LEU A 53 -10.50 5.61 5.54
N HIS A 54 -10.44 6.12 4.32
CA HIS A 54 -9.31 5.87 3.42
C HIS A 54 -8.05 6.67 3.77
N ASP A 55 -8.21 7.86 4.36
CA ASP A 55 -7.09 8.59 5.00
C ASP A 55 -6.42 7.74 6.09
N THR A 56 -7.20 6.88 6.76
CA THR A 56 -6.68 5.93 7.75
C THR A 56 -5.77 4.87 7.11
N ILE A 57 -6.04 4.48 5.86
CA ILE A 57 -5.21 3.50 5.14
C ILE A 57 -3.87 4.13 4.77
N ALA A 58 -3.86 5.35 4.23
CA ALA A 58 -2.63 6.07 3.90
C ALA A 58 -1.77 6.33 5.14
N GLU A 59 -2.40 6.72 6.25
CA GLU A 59 -1.72 6.86 7.54
C GLU A 59 -1.25 5.49 8.09
N GLY A 60 -2.02 4.43 7.88
CA GLY A 60 -1.63 3.06 8.20
C GLY A 60 -0.38 2.60 7.44
N VAL A 61 -0.30 2.91 6.14
CA VAL A 61 0.89 2.71 5.30
C VAL A 61 2.08 3.45 5.85
N ARG A 62 1.91 4.74 6.18
CA ARG A 62 2.97 5.56 6.75
C ARG A 62 3.48 4.96 8.06
N ARG A 63 2.58 4.58 8.95
CA ARG A 63 2.91 3.99 10.26
C ARG A 63 3.62 2.65 10.13
N ALA A 64 3.10 1.75 9.30
CA ALA A 64 3.71 0.42 9.07
C ALA A 64 5.16 0.54 8.58
N LEU A 65 5.45 1.53 7.73
CA LEU A 65 6.81 1.83 7.29
C LEU A 65 7.65 2.44 8.43
N GLN A 66 7.10 3.35 9.22
CA GLN A 66 7.80 3.94 10.37
C GLN A 66 8.12 2.95 11.49
N GLU A 67 7.53 1.76 11.52
CA GLU A 67 7.89 0.71 12.48
C GLU A 67 9.29 0.12 12.23
N HIS A 68 9.85 0.30 11.03
CA HIS A 68 11.19 -0.18 10.73
C HIS A 68 12.25 0.78 11.28
N PRO A 69 13.23 0.30 12.09
CA PRO A 69 14.21 1.18 12.76
C PRO A 69 15.16 1.89 11.78
N ASP A 70 15.37 1.34 10.58
CA ASP A 70 16.22 1.95 9.55
C ASP A 70 15.48 2.97 8.67
N ILE A 71 14.16 3.16 8.86
CA ILE A 71 13.36 4.17 8.14
C ILE A 71 13.40 5.49 8.92
N GLN A 72 13.89 6.54 8.27
CA GLN A 72 14.01 7.89 8.84
C GLN A 72 12.85 8.78 8.42
N GLU A 73 12.45 8.69 7.15
CA GLU A 73 11.40 9.50 6.55
C GLU A 73 10.51 8.65 5.66
N VAL A 74 9.19 8.93 5.71
CA VAL A 74 8.19 8.28 4.88
C VAL A 74 7.33 9.35 4.23
N ASP A 75 7.39 9.40 2.90
CA ASP A 75 6.56 10.26 2.07
C ASP A 75 5.50 9.39 1.36
N VAL A 76 4.23 9.72 1.57
CA VAL A 76 3.10 9.00 0.96
C VAL A 76 2.35 9.97 0.07
N GLU A 77 2.44 9.75 -1.24
CA GLU A 77 1.72 10.53 -2.24
C GLU A 77 0.47 9.77 -2.68
N LEU A 78 -0.70 10.34 -2.35
CA LEU A 78 -1.99 9.86 -2.84
C LEU A 78 -2.29 10.43 -4.22
N VAL A 79 -2.38 9.54 -5.21
CA VAL A 79 -2.74 9.87 -6.59
C VAL A 79 -4.09 9.27 -6.97
N TRP A 80 -4.87 10.02 -7.74
CA TRP A 80 -6.17 9.59 -8.26
C TRP A 80 -6.15 9.29 -9.75
N ASN A 81 -5.03 9.59 -10.42
CA ASN A 81 -4.86 9.40 -11.85
C ASN A 81 -3.53 8.67 -12.11
N PRO A 82 -3.53 7.50 -12.78
CA PRO A 82 -4.71 6.76 -13.24
C PRO A 82 -5.59 6.27 -12.07
N PRO A 83 -6.92 6.11 -12.26
CA PRO A 83 -7.77 5.52 -11.24
C PRO A 83 -7.44 4.03 -11.08
N TRP A 84 -7.69 3.50 -9.87
CA TRP A 84 -7.55 2.08 -9.61
C TRP A 84 -8.53 1.24 -10.43
N ASN A 85 -8.10 0.02 -10.82
CA ASN A 85 -8.93 -0.95 -11.52
C ASN A 85 -8.63 -2.36 -10.94
N PRO A 86 -9.67 -3.18 -10.66
CA PRO A 86 -9.54 -4.59 -10.27
C PRO A 86 -8.58 -5.44 -11.10
N THR A 87 -8.34 -5.10 -12.37
CA THR A 87 -7.35 -5.78 -13.22
C THR A 87 -5.93 -5.68 -12.69
N ARG A 88 -5.63 -4.68 -11.84
CA ARG A 88 -4.32 -4.47 -11.19
C ARG A 88 -4.05 -5.39 -10.00
N MET A 89 -5.08 -6.08 -9.49
CA MET A 89 -4.92 -7.01 -8.39
C MET A 89 -4.00 -8.17 -8.76
N SER A 90 -3.27 -8.69 -7.78
CA SER A 90 -2.52 -9.93 -7.93
C SER A 90 -3.47 -11.11 -8.20
N GLU A 91 -2.96 -12.16 -8.85
CA GLU A 91 -3.78 -13.36 -9.12
C GLU A 91 -4.29 -14.01 -7.82
N GLU A 92 -3.55 -13.84 -6.72
CA GLU A 92 -3.94 -14.32 -5.39
C GLU A 92 -5.09 -13.50 -4.80
N ALA A 93 -5.01 -12.17 -4.87
CA ALA A 93 -6.11 -11.27 -4.47
C ALA A 93 -7.38 -11.52 -5.28
N LYS A 94 -7.26 -11.70 -6.60
CA LYS A 94 -8.41 -12.02 -7.47
C LYS A 94 -9.09 -13.31 -7.05
N ARG A 95 -8.31 -14.35 -6.72
CA ARG A 95 -8.87 -15.63 -6.23
C ARG A 95 -9.57 -15.47 -4.89
N GLN A 96 -8.99 -14.73 -3.95
CA GLN A 96 -9.60 -14.51 -2.64
C GLN A 96 -10.95 -13.79 -2.74
N LEU A 97 -11.01 -12.72 -3.54
CA LEU A 97 -12.25 -11.96 -3.73
C LEU A 97 -13.31 -12.76 -4.52
N PHE A 98 -12.92 -13.52 -5.55
CA PHE A 98 -13.86 -14.31 -6.33
C PHE A 98 -14.42 -15.52 -5.56
N PHE A 99 -13.72 -16.01 -4.54
CA PHE A 99 -14.20 -17.11 -3.69
C PHE A 99 -15.30 -16.66 -2.70
N PHE A 100 -15.43 -15.35 -2.48
CA PHE A 100 -16.46 -14.76 -1.59
C PHE A 100 -17.77 -14.40 -2.33
N GLY A 101 -17.87 -14.66 -3.65
CA GLY A 101 -19.01 -14.34 -4.51
C GLY A 101 -19.86 -15.54 -4.90
#